data_AF-A0A1I0GV66-F1
#
_entry.id   AF-A0A1I0GV66-F1
#
_cell.length_a   1.000
_cell.length_b   1.000
_cell.length_c   1.000
_cell.angle_alpha   90.00
_cell.angle_beta   90.00
_cell.angle_gamma   90.00
#
_symmetry.space_group_name_H-M   'P 1'
#
loop_
_entity.id
_entity.type
_entity.pdbx_description
1 polymer ?
#
loop_
_entity_poly.entity_id
_entity_poly.type
_entity_poly.pdbx_seq_one_letter_code
_entity_poly.pdbx_strand_id
1 'polypeptide(L)'
;MVLNLEIAKRIIETAEIIANESQLNMTFAIVDLGGHLIALHRMDDVEFISIDVAIGKAYTSAAFRTTSAEVAKRGEKLPLFVNAITTVTQGRYIPQKGGLPIKINGKVVGAIGVREKNM
;
A
#
# COMPACT_ATOMS: atom_id res chain seq x y z
N MET A 1 -11.82 -16.68 5.41
CA MET A 1 -10.53 -16.80 4.72
C MET A 1 -9.75 -15.54 5.02
N VAL A 2 -8.55 -15.68 5.59
CA VAL A 2 -7.70 -14.57 6.04
C VAL A 2 -6.58 -14.38 5.02
N LEU A 3 -6.14 -13.14 4.80
CA LEU A 3 -4.95 -12.85 4.01
C LEU A 3 -3.73 -13.39 4.77
N ASN A 4 -3.13 -14.47 4.30
CA ASN A 4 -1.95 -15.09 4.91
C ASN A 4 -0.68 -14.79 4.09
N LEU A 5 0.49 -15.18 4.62
CA LEU A 5 1.78 -14.95 3.97
C LEU A 5 1.89 -15.63 2.59
N GLU A 6 1.32 -16.82 2.43
CA GLU A 6 1.36 -17.55 1.15
C GLU A 6 0.62 -16.79 0.04
N ILE A 7 -0.59 -16.31 0.33
CA ILE A 7 -1.37 -15.48 -0.59
C ILE A 7 -0.61 -14.18 -0.88
N ALA A 8 -0.03 -13.53 0.14
CA ALA A 8 0.73 -12.30 -0.02
C ALA A 8 1.94 -12.47 -0.96
N LYS A 9 2.70 -13.57 -0.80
CA LYS A 9 3.83 -13.90 -1.69
C LYS A 9 3.38 -14.06 -3.14
N ARG A 10 2.29 -14.77 -3.40
CA ARG A 10 1.75 -14.95 -4.77
C ARG A 10 1.30 -13.64 -5.41
N ILE A 11 0.70 -12.74 -4.63
CA ILE A 11 0.33 -11.39 -5.10
C ILE A 11 1.59 -10.62 -5.48
N ILE A 12 2.62 -10.63 -4.64
CA ILE A 12 3.89 -9.95 -4.91
C ILE A 12 4.58 -10.51 -6.14
N GLU A 13 4.68 -11.84 -6.27
CA GLU A 13 5.30 -12.50 -7.42
C GLU A 13 4.62 -12.10 -8.74
N THR A 14 3.28 -12.06 -8.75
CA THR A 14 2.53 -11.59 -9.91
C THR A 14 2.80 -10.11 -10.20
N ALA A 15 2.87 -9.27 -9.17
CA ALA A 15 3.15 -7.84 -9.32
C ALA A 15 4.58 -7.56 -9.80
N GLU A 16 5.56 -8.35 -9.37
CA GLU A 16 6.96 -8.29 -9.81
C GLU A 16 7.09 -8.67 -11.29
N ILE A 17 6.40 -9.73 -11.74
CA ILE A 17 6.35 -10.10 -13.16
C ILE A 17 5.87 -8.92 -14.01
N ILE A 18 4.74 -8.29 -13.62
CA ILE A 18 4.19 -7.14 -14.33
C ILE A 18 5.14 -5.94 -14.31
N ALA A 19 5.84 -5.71 -13.19
CA ALA A 19 6.82 -4.63 -13.07
C ALA A 19 8.01 -4.85 -14.02
N ASN A 20 8.53 -6.08 -14.08
CA ASN A 20 9.60 -6.47 -15.00
C ASN A 20 9.17 -6.31 -16.47
N GLU A 21 7.98 -6.77 -16.83
CA GLU A 21 7.40 -6.57 -18.18
C GLU A 21 7.27 -5.09 -18.54
N SER A 22 7.02 -4.24 -17.53
CA SER A 22 6.91 -2.79 -17.68
C SER A 22 8.24 -2.05 -17.55
N GLN A 23 9.36 -2.76 -17.36
CA GLN A 23 10.70 -2.18 -17.11
C GLN A 23 10.72 -1.21 -15.92
N LEU A 24 9.96 -1.51 -14.87
CA LEU A 24 9.87 -0.71 -13.66
C LEU A 24 10.50 -1.45 -12.48
N ASN A 25 11.31 -0.74 -11.69
CA ASN A 25 11.77 -1.22 -10.39
C ASN A 25 10.86 -0.66 -9.29
N MET A 26 10.32 -1.56 -8.47
CA MET A 26 9.22 -1.28 -7.55
C MET A 26 9.49 -1.82 -6.14
N THR A 27 8.87 -1.18 -5.15
CA THR A 27 8.64 -1.74 -3.82
C THR A 27 7.17 -2.07 -3.65
N PHE A 28 6.89 -3.25 -3.13
CA PHE A 28 5.57 -3.78 -2.81
C PHE A 28 5.47 -4.08 -1.32
N ALA A 29 4.41 -3.61 -0.67
CA ALA A 29 4.11 -3.92 0.72
C ALA A 29 2.67 -4.43 0.83
N ILE A 30 2.46 -5.53 1.55
CA ILE A 30 1.14 -6.07 1.84
C ILE A 30 0.89 -6.03 3.34
N VAL A 31 -0.25 -5.47 3.74
CA VAL A 31 -0.72 -5.40 5.13
C VAL A 31 -2.03 -6.15 5.31
N ASP A 32 -2.28 -6.64 6.53
CA ASP A 32 -3.59 -7.15 6.93
C ASP A 32 -4.61 -6.00 7.16
N LEU A 33 -5.83 -6.36 7.56
CA LEU A 33 -6.88 -5.37 7.85
C LEU A 33 -6.62 -4.53 9.12
N GLY A 34 -5.73 -4.98 10.01
CA GLY A 34 -5.23 -4.21 11.15
C GLY A 34 -4.12 -3.23 10.77
N GLY A 35 -3.65 -3.26 9.52
CA GLY A 35 -2.54 -2.45 9.04
C GLY A 35 -1.17 -3.00 9.42
N HIS A 36 -1.07 -4.28 9.82
CA HIS A 36 0.18 -4.95 10.13
C HIS A 36 0.81 -5.52 8.87
N LEU A 37 2.12 -5.33 8.72
CA LEU A 37 2.89 -5.82 7.59
C LEU A 37 2.89 -7.36 7.56
N ILE A 38 2.49 -7.93 6.43
CA ILE A 38 2.55 -9.37 6.15
C ILE A 38 3.79 -9.67 5.30
N ALA A 39 4.00 -8.89 4.25
CA ALA A 39 5.09 -9.11 3.30
C ALA A 39 5.59 -7.79 2.71
N LEU A 40 6.89 -7.73 2.47
CA LEU A 40 7.60 -6.64 1.80
C LEU A 40 8.52 -7.23 0.75
N HIS A 41 8.51 -6.65 -0.45
CA HIS A 41 9.42 -6.99 -1.53
C HIS A 41 9.89 -5.69 -2.17
N ARG A 42 11.20 -5.45 -2.20
CA ARG A 42 11.80 -4.28 -2.85
C ARG A 42 12.75 -4.80 -3.90
N MET A 43 12.49 -4.47 -5.16
CA MET A 43 13.38 -4.75 -6.27
C MET A 43 14.67 -3.94 -6.13
N ASP A 44 15.70 -4.36 -6.85
CA ASP A 44 16.98 -3.66 -6.86
C ASP A 44 16.86 -2.24 -7.42
N ASP A 45 17.81 -1.38 -7.06
CA ASP A 45 17.91 0.03 -7.50
C ASP A 45 16.72 0.94 -7.17
N VAL A 46 15.81 0.55 -6.27
CA VAL A 46 14.77 1.43 -5.69
C VAL A 46 15.27 2.04 -4.38
N GLU A 47 15.01 3.33 -4.16
CA GLU A 47 15.43 4.08 -2.97
C GLU A 47 14.94 3.43 -1.68
N PHE A 48 15.74 3.47 -0.61
CA PHE A 48 15.38 2.83 0.67
C PHE A 48 14.05 3.36 1.25
N ILE A 49 13.77 4.67 1.06
CA ILE A 49 12.54 5.32 1.54
C ILE A 49 11.27 4.75 0.90
N SER A 50 11.40 4.04 -0.23
CA SER A 50 10.26 3.42 -0.89
C SER A 50 9.53 2.39 -0.03
N ILE A 51 10.23 1.79 0.94
CA ILE A 51 9.68 0.84 1.92
C ILE A 51 8.59 1.53 2.74
N ASP A 52 8.92 2.63 3.41
CA ASP A 52 7.98 3.35 4.27
C ASP A 52 6.79 3.89 3.47
N VAL A 53 7.06 4.37 2.24
CA VAL A 53 6.02 4.89 1.34
C VAL A 53 5.06 3.78 0.89
N ALA A 54 5.57 2.60 0.49
CA ALA A 54 4.74 1.47 0.09
C ALA A 54 3.89 0.97 1.26
N ILE A 55 4.50 0.82 2.45
CA ILE A 55 3.79 0.42 3.67
C ILE A 55 2.69 1.42 4.02
N GLY A 56 2.97 2.73 4.01
CA GLY A 56 1.98 3.75 4.35
C GLY A 56 0.82 3.82 3.36
N LYS A 57 1.07 3.59 2.07
CA LYS A 57 0.00 3.46 1.05
C LYS A 57 -0.88 2.24 1.28
N ALA A 58 -0.28 1.09 1.61
CA ALA A 58 -1.01 -0.12 1.95
C ALA A 58 -1.86 0.09 3.22
N TYR A 59 -1.24 0.62 4.29
CA TYR A 59 -1.88 0.99 5.55
C TYR A 59 -3.09 1.90 5.33
N THR A 60 -2.92 2.94 4.51
CA THR A 60 -3.98 3.90 4.19
C THR A 60 -5.13 3.22 3.45
N SER A 61 -4.82 2.37 2.46
CA SER A 61 -5.84 1.66 1.72
C SER A 61 -6.61 0.65 2.58
N ALA A 62 -5.92 -0.07 3.47
CA ALA A 62 -6.53 -0.99 4.43
C ALA A 62 -7.46 -0.27 5.42
N ALA A 63 -6.98 0.83 6.03
CA ALA A 63 -7.72 1.59 7.03
C ALA A 63 -9.07 2.14 6.50
N PHE A 64 -9.07 2.62 5.26
CA PHE A 64 -10.25 3.23 4.64
C PHE A 64 -11.01 2.29 3.70
N ARG A 65 -10.54 1.05 3.52
CA ARG A 65 -11.13 0.02 2.66
C ARG A 65 -11.42 0.50 1.23
N THR A 66 -10.56 1.39 0.74
CA THR A 66 -10.62 1.99 -0.61
C THR A 66 -9.20 2.26 -1.11
N THR A 67 -9.05 2.70 -2.35
CA THR A 67 -7.72 3.03 -2.89
C THR A 67 -7.13 4.23 -2.15
N SER A 68 -5.81 4.25 -1.95
CA SER A 68 -5.14 5.41 -1.31
C SER A 68 -5.32 6.71 -2.12
N ALA A 69 -5.51 6.60 -3.44
CA ALA A 69 -5.83 7.74 -4.32
C ALA A 69 -7.22 8.33 -4.02
N GLU A 70 -8.21 7.48 -3.76
CA GLU A 70 -9.55 7.94 -3.38
C GLU A 70 -9.54 8.58 -1.98
N VAL A 71 -8.70 8.08 -1.07
CA VAL A 71 -8.47 8.73 0.23
C VAL A 71 -7.83 10.12 0.04
N ALA A 72 -6.84 10.23 -0.84
CA ALA A 72 -6.20 11.50 -1.20
C ALA A 72 -7.24 12.55 -1.66
N LYS A 73 -8.08 12.17 -2.63
CA LYS A 73 -9.14 13.01 -3.19
C LYS A 73 -10.14 13.51 -2.14
N ARG A 74 -10.48 12.66 -1.16
CA ARG A 74 -11.34 13.06 -0.04
C ARG A 74 -10.63 14.04 0.90
N GLY A 75 -9.34 13.81 1.13
CA GLY A 75 -8.48 14.63 1.98
C GLY A 75 -8.32 16.08 1.49
N GLU A 76 -8.39 16.32 0.17
CA GLU A 76 -8.34 17.67 -0.41
C GLU A 76 -9.38 18.63 0.19
N LYS A 77 -10.54 18.11 0.59
CA LYS A 77 -11.63 18.90 1.19
C LYS A 77 -11.53 18.98 2.72
N LEU A 78 -10.57 18.29 3.34
CA LEU A 78 -10.47 18.10 4.79
C LEU A 78 -9.03 18.27 5.29
N PRO A 79 -8.36 19.42 5.06
CA PRO A 79 -6.94 19.60 5.39
C PRO A 79 -6.64 19.43 6.89
N LEU A 80 -7.53 19.87 7.78
CA LEU A 80 -7.38 19.68 9.23
C LEU A 80 -7.42 18.21 9.63
N PHE A 81 -8.30 17.43 8.99
CA PHE A 81 -8.36 15.98 9.20
C PHE A 81 -7.08 15.30 8.74
N VAL A 82 -6.56 15.66 7.56
CA VAL A 82 -5.30 15.14 7.02
C VAL A 82 -4.14 15.40 7.98
N ASN A 83 -4.02 16.61 8.53
CA ASN A 83 -2.98 16.96 9.50
C ASN A 83 -3.13 16.15 10.80
N ALA A 84 -4.36 16.07 11.34
CA ALA A 84 -4.65 15.33 12.55
C ALA A 84 -4.34 13.82 12.40
N ILE A 85 -4.82 13.20 11.31
CA ILE A 85 -4.63 11.76 11.08
C ILE A 85 -3.17 11.41 10.82
N THR A 86 -2.43 12.24 10.07
CA THR A 86 -0.99 12.05 9.86
C THR A 86 -0.26 12.04 11.20
N THR A 87 -0.63 12.93 12.11
CA THR A 87 -0.03 13.02 13.46
C THR A 87 -0.37 11.79 14.31
N VAL A 88 -1.64 11.42 14.46
CA VAL A 88 -2.03 10.30 15.35
C VAL A 88 -1.59 8.93 14.83
N THR A 89 -1.37 8.81 13.52
CA THR A 89 -0.83 7.58 12.91
C THR A 89 0.70 7.53 12.92
N GLN A 90 1.36 8.57 13.43
CA GLN A 90 2.82 8.71 13.46
C GLN A 90 3.42 8.61 12.06
N GLY A 91 2.81 9.30 11.09
CA GLY A 91 3.28 9.35 9.70
C GLY A 91 2.96 8.13 8.85
N ARG A 92 2.35 7.06 9.40
CA ARG A 92 1.96 5.87 8.61
C ARG A 92 0.87 6.15 7.58
N TYR A 93 0.07 7.20 7.78
CA TYR A 93 -0.91 7.63 6.80
C TYR A 93 -0.25 8.33 5.60
N ILE A 94 -0.29 7.67 4.44
CA ILE A 94 0.24 8.18 3.16
C ILE A 94 -0.88 8.08 2.11
N PRO A 95 -1.68 9.15 1.95
CA PRO A 95 -2.79 9.21 1.00
C PRO A 95 -2.28 9.63 -0.38
N GLN A 96 -1.46 8.81 -1.00
CA GLN A 96 -0.96 9.02 -2.36
C GLN A 96 -1.25 7.77 -3.20
N LYS A 97 -1.49 7.94 -4.52
CA LYS A 97 -1.73 6.83 -5.47
C LYS A 97 -0.70 5.70 -5.30
N GLY A 98 -1.20 4.46 -5.26
CA GLY A 98 -0.38 3.24 -5.18
C GLY A 98 -0.85 2.23 -4.13
N GLY A 99 -1.85 2.54 -3.31
CA GLY A 99 -2.48 1.61 -2.37
C GLY A 99 -3.82 1.08 -2.90
N LEU A 100 -4.03 -0.23 -2.84
CA LEU A 100 -5.24 -0.92 -3.29
C LEU A 100 -5.71 -1.97 -2.26
N PRO A 101 -7.03 -2.07 -1.99
CA PRO A 101 -7.56 -3.05 -1.06
C PRO A 101 -7.54 -4.45 -1.68
N ILE A 102 -7.11 -5.44 -0.92
CA ILE A 102 -7.19 -6.86 -1.30
C ILE A 102 -8.53 -7.41 -0.83
N LYS A 103 -9.27 -8.05 -1.74
CA LYS A 103 -10.60 -8.61 -1.47
C LYS A 103 -10.61 -10.13 -1.63
N ILE A 104 -11.25 -10.82 -0.70
CA ILE A 104 -11.59 -12.23 -0.79
C ILE A 104 -13.10 -12.36 -0.58
N ASN A 105 -13.79 -12.99 -1.53
CA ASN A 105 -15.25 -13.14 -1.52
C ASN A 105 -15.98 -11.81 -1.28
N GLY A 106 -15.53 -10.76 -1.97
CA GLY A 106 -16.11 -9.42 -1.87
C GLY A 106 -15.75 -8.62 -0.61
N LYS A 107 -15.10 -9.23 0.39
CA LYS A 107 -14.70 -8.57 1.63
C LYS A 107 -13.25 -8.11 1.58
N VAL A 108 -12.98 -6.88 2.03
CA VAL A 108 -11.61 -6.37 2.18
C VAL A 108 -10.93 -7.11 3.34
N VAL A 109 -9.78 -7.73 3.07
CA VAL A 109 -9.02 -8.53 4.04
C VAL A 109 -7.63 -7.96 4.35
N GLY A 110 -7.24 -6.90 3.66
CA GLY A 110 -5.94 -6.23 3.75
C GLY A 110 -5.75 -5.30 2.56
N ALA A 111 -4.52 -4.89 2.31
CA ALA A 111 -4.19 -4.05 1.17
C ALA A 111 -2.75 -4.27 0.68
N ILE A 112 -2.52 -3.96 -0.59
CA ILE A 112 -1.20 -3.81 -1.18
C ILE A 112 -0.90 -2.32 -1.39
N GLY A 113 0.33 -1.92 -1.15
CA GLY A 113 0.86 -0.60 -1.48
C GLY A 113 2.12 -0.74 -2.32
N VAL A 114 2.27 0.15 -3.30
CA VAL A 114 3.41 0.14 -4.22
C VAL A 114 4.10 1.49 -4.33
N ARG A 115 5.40 1.44 -4.63
CA ARG A 115 6.23 2.61 -4.89
C ARG A 115 7.24 2.30 -5.99
N GLU A 116 7.14 3.01 -7.10
CA GLU A 116 8.12 3.02 -8.19
C GLU A 116 9.29 3.93 -7.84
N LYS A 117 10.47 3.76 -8.45
CA LYS A 117 11.60 4.69 -8.33
C LYS A 117 11.29 6.14 -8.76
N ASN A 118 10.58 6.36 -9.88
CA ASN A 118 10.48 7.67 -10.54
C ASN A 118 9.24 8.51 -10.20
N MET A 119 8.37 8.04 -9.30
CA MET A 119 7.06 8.66 -9.00
C MET A 119 7.05 9.63 -7.80
#